data_AF-A0A7S2KIL0-F1
#
_entry.id   AF-A0A7S2KIL0-F1
#
_cell.length_a   1.000
_cell.length_b   1.000
_cell.length_c   1.000
_cell.angle_alpha   90.00
_cell.angle_beta   90.00
_cell.angle_gamma   90.00
#
_symmetry.space_group_name_H-M   'P 1'
#
loop_
_entity.id
_entity.type
_entity.pdbx_description
1 polymer ?
#
loop_
_entity_poly.entity_id
_entity_poly.type
_entity_poly.pdbx_seq_one_letter_code
_entity_poly.pdbx_strand_id
1 'polypeptide(L)'
;PVQVAMYEPSFGFLFVLNCCVDMLFVADLILQFFIMYPKKTNYGCALEEDPRHIAVHYLTTWFVIDLLSIIPFDLVGLLSRSQEAFQLKAVKITRLLRLLKLLRVLKLHRLFRRFEVRMSITYGTFSLLKFFCILLLITHWLANLWAMTLVLVEDSEGIPRWIDDFEVLDRNVAVKTKDSPLKLYLTCLYFTSYTITSVGYGDIGPK
;
A
#
# COMPACT_ATOMS: atom_id res chain seq x y z
N PRO A 1 -0.83 3.64 1.72
CA PRO A 1 0.42 4.23 1.19
C PRO A 1 0.70 5.63 1.76
N VAL A 2 -0.22 6.59 1.60
CA VAL A 2 -0.05 7.98 2.05
C VAL A 2 0.17 8.09 3.56
N GLN A 3 -0.65 7.40 4.37
CA GLN A 3 -0.46 7.40 5.83
C GLN A 3 0.90 6.79 6.24
N VAL A 4 1.45 5.88 5.43
CA VAL A 4 2.75 5.26 5.69
C VAL A 4 3.89 6.22 5.31
N ALA A 5 3.76 6.90 4.17
CA ALA A 5 4.79 7.77 3.64
C ALA A 5 4.82 9.16 4.30
N MET A 6 3.67 9.71 4.71
CA MET A 6 3.54 11.16 4.95
C MET A 6 2.97 11.56 6.30
N TYR A 7 2.39 10.64 7.06
CA TYR A 7 1.82 10.95 8.38
C TYR A 7 2.62 10.28 9.48
N GLU A 8 2.94 11.04 10.52
CA GLU A 8 3.43 10.49 11.78
C GLU A 8 2.30 9.74 12.50
N PRO A 9 2.61 8.65 13.23
CA PRO A 9 1.61 7.88 13.96
C PRO A 9 1.03 8.74 15.10
N SER A 10 -0.17 9.27 14.91
CA SER A 10 -0.93 9.97 15.96
C SER A 10 -2.04 9.09 16.51
N PHE A 11 -2.25 9.16 17.84
CA PHE A 11 -3.35 8.49 18.53
C PHE A 11 -4.68 9.25 18.32
N GLY A 12 -5.13 9.35 17.07
CA GLY A 12 -6.36 10.03 16.68
C GLY A 12 -7.42 9.09 16.05
N PHE A 13 -8.42 9.67 15.40
CA PHE A 13 -9.48 8.94 14.68
C PHE A 13 -8.91 7.90 13.69
N LEU A 14 -7.81 8.24 13.00
CA LEU A 14 -7.16 7.33 12.05
C LEU A 14 -6.58 6.07 12.71
N PHE A 15 -6.16 6.15 13.97
CA PHE A 15 -5.70 4.99 14.72
C PHE A 15 -6.86 4.05 15.03
N VAL A 16 -7.98 4.59 15.54
CA VAL A 16 -9.19 3.81 15.83
C VAL A 16 -9.72 3.14 14.56
N LEU A 17 -9.78 3.89 13.44
CA LEU A 17 -10.20 3.35 12.15
C LEU A 17 -9.27 2.21 11.70
N ASN A 18 -7.95 2.38 11.82
CA ASN A 18 -7.00 1.32 11.51
C ASN A 18 -7.21 0.09 12.40
N CYS A 19 -7.44 0.25 13.70
CA CYS A 19 -7.77 -0.86 14.59
C CYS A 19 -9.07 -1.58 14.20
N CYS A 20 -10.13 -0.84 13.87
CA CYS A 20 -11.39 -1.43 13.40
C CYS A 20 -11.19 -2.22 12.11
N VAL A 21 -10.45 -1.65 11.16
CA VAL A 21 -10.11 -2.29 9.89
C VAL A 21 -9.27 -3.57 10.12
N ASP A 22 -8.29 -3.51 11.02
CA ASP A 22 -7.46 -4.66 11.37
C ASP A 22 -8.30 -5.77 12.04
N MET A 23 -9.28 -5.42 12.88
CA MET A 23 -10.24 -6.39 13.44
C MET A 23 -11.13 -7.03 12.38
N LEU A 24 -11.61 -6.27 11.40
CA LEU A 24 -12.37 -6.83 10.27
C LEU A 24 -11.53 -7.83 9.46
N PHE A 25 -10.22 -7.60 9.31
CA PHE A 25 -9.33 -8.53 8.64
C PHE A 25 -9.08 -9.81 9.43
N VAL A 26 -9.00 -9.73 10.75
CA VAL A 26 -8.93 -10.93 11.61
C VAL A 26 -10.22 -11.74 11.47
N ALA A 27 -11.38 -11.08 11.49
CA ALA A 27 -12.65 -11.74 11.28
C ALA A 27 -12.74 -12.41 9.89
N ASP A 28 -12.33 -11.72 8.82
CA ASP A 28 -12.26 -12.26 7.46
C ASP A 28 -11.34 -13.50 7.38
N LEU A 29 -10.17 -13.46 8.04
CA LEU A 29 -9.25 -14.62 8.11
C LEU A 29 -9.92 -15.83 8.76
N ILE A 30 -10.65 -15.63 9.86
CA ILE A 30 -11.37 -16.71 10.55
C ILE A 30 -12.50 -17.24 9.66
N LEU A 31 -13.28 -16.35 9.04
CA LEU A 31 -14.36 -16.73 8.14
C LEU A 31 -13.86 -17.53 6.94
N GLN A 32 -12.66 -17.26 6.45
CA GLN A 32 -12.08 -17.96 5.31
C GLN A 32 -11.84 -19.46 5.56
N PHE A 33 -11.74 -19.90 6.81
CA PHE A 33 -11.69 -21.32 7.18
C PHE A 33 -13.05 -22.03 7.07
N PHE A 34 -14.16 -21.27 7.03
CA PHE A 34 -15.52 -21.79 6.92
C PHE A 34 -16.13 -21.61 5.52
N ILE A 35 -15.45 -20.90 4.61
CA ILE A 35 -15.94 -20.64 3.26
C ILE A 35 -15.56 -21.79 2.33
N MET A 36 -16.58 -22.40 1.72
CA MET A 36 -16.43 -23.44 0.69
C MET A 36 -15.71 -22.89 -0.54
N TYR A 37 -14.89 -23.73 -1.17
CA TYR A 37 -14.17 -23.37 -2.39
C TYR A 37 -14.63 -24.24 -3.59
N PRO A 38 -14.67 -23.67 -4.80
CA PRO A 38 -15.01 -24.42 -6.00
C PRO A 38 -13.87 -25.36 -6.39
N LYS A 39 -14.18 -26.64 -6.52
CA LYS A 39 -13.26 -27.69 -6.98
C LYS A 39 -13.72 -28.19 -8.34
N LYS A 40 -12.79 -28.22 -9.30
CA LYS A 40 -13.05 -28.84 -10.62
C LYS A 40 -12.96 -30.35 -10.48
N THR A 41 -14.05 -31.02 -10.78
CA THR A 41 -14.20 -32.48 -10.83
C THR A 41 -14.50 -32.93 -12.26
N ASN A 42 -14.31 -34.23 -12.55
CA ASN A 42 -14.58 -34.80 -13.88
C ASN A 42 -16.03 -34.61 -14.36
N TYR A 43 -16.96 -34.32 -13.44
CA TYR A 43 -18.39 -34.10 -13.72
C TYR A 43 -18.82 -32.62 -13.67
N GLY A 44 -17.89 -31.67 -13.50
CA GLY A 44 -18.18 -30.23 -13.41
C GLY A 44 -17.54 -29.55 -12.19
N CYS A 45 -18.04 -28.38 -11.82
CA CYS A 45 -17.58 -27.62 -10.66
C CYS A 45 -18.43 -27.99 -9.42
N ALA A 46 -17.84 -28.66 -8.45
CA ALA A 46 -18.49 -28.99 -7.17
C ALA A 46 -17.92 -28.10 -6.06
N LEU A 47 -18.74 -27.75 -5.07
CA LEU A 47 -18.28 -27.06 -3.87
C LEU A 47 -17.78 -28.11 -2.87
N GLU A 48 -16.54 -27.94 -2.38
CA GLU A 48 -16.02 -28.77 -1.30
C GLU A 48 -16.58 -28.28 0.04
N GLU A 49 -17.29 -29.13 0.76
CA GLU A 49 -17.95 -28.80 2.03
C GLU A 49 -17.12 -29.23 3.24
N ASP A 50 -16.16 -30.14 3.04
CA ASP A 50 -15.37 -30.72 4.12
C ASP A 50 -14.45 -29.67 4.78
N PRO A 51 -14.64 -29.36 6.08
CA PRO A 51 -13.88 -28.31 6.75
C PRO A 51 -12.38 -28.61 6.83
N ARG A 52 -12.00 -29.90 6.84
CA ARG A 52 -10.58 -30.32 6.82
C ARG A 52 -9.92 -30.00 5.48
N HIS A 53 -10.60 -30.29 4.37
CA HIS A 53 -10.10 -29.99 3.03
C HIS A 53 -10.04 -28.48 2.79
N ILE A 54 -11.06 -27.73 3.26
CA ILE A 54 -11.08 -26.26 3.23
C ILE A 54 -9.89 -25.67 3.99
N ALA A 55 -9.64 -26.12 5.22
CA ALA A 55 -8.54 -25.62 6.04
C ALA A 55 -7.17 -25.88 5.40
N VAL A 56 -6.91 -27.10 4.92
CA VAL A 56 -5.62 -27.44 4.27
C VAL A 56 -5.43 -26.64 2.98
N HIS A 57 -6.49 -26.50 2.17
CA HIS A 57 -6.42 -25.70 0.95
C HIS A 57 -6.14 -24.22 1.25
N TYR A 58 -6.77 -23.64 2.28
CA TYR A 58 -6.53 -22.26 2.67
C TYR A 58 -5.11 -22.06 3.23
N LEU A 59 -4.63 -22.97 4.09
CA LEU A 59 -3.30 -22.93 4.68
C LEU A 59 -2.17 -22.95 3.63
N THR A 60 -2.36 -23.70 2.55
CA THR A 60 -1.36 -23.86 1.48
C THR A 60 -1.38 -22.74 0.44
N THR A 61 -2.48 -22.01 0.30
CA THR A 61 -2.65 -21.03 -0.79
C THR A 61 -2.51 -19.58 -0.33
N TRP A 62 -3.26 -19.17 0.69
CA TRP A 62 -3.44 -17.75 1.01
C TRP A 62 -3.19 -17.39 2.46
N PHE A 63 -3.18 -18.37 3.36
CA PHE A 63 -3.02 -18.13 4.79
C PHE A 63 -1.76 -17.32 5.13
N VAL A 64 -0.61 -17.60 4.49
CA VAL A 64 0.64 -16.88 4.76
C VAL A 64 0.51 -15.38 4.43
N ILE A 65 -0.10 -15.06 3.29
CA ILE A 65 -0.30 -13.67 2.85
C ILE A 65 -1.27 -12.96 3.78
N ASP A 66 -2.37 -13.63 4.15
CA ASP A 66 -3.39 -13.08 5.03
C ASP A 66 -2.85 -12.88 6.45
N LEU A 67 -2.09 -13.84 6.97
CA LEU A 67 -1.42 -13.76 8.28
C LEU A 67 -0.42 -12.60 8.33
N LEU A 68 0.47 -12.49 7.33
CA LEU A 68 1.43 -11.39 7.25
C LEU A 68 0.76 -10.01 7.18
N SER A 69 -0.45 -9.94 6.60
CA SER A 69 -1.19 -8.68 6.48
C SER A 69 -1.83 -8.18 7.79
N ILE A 70 -1.98 -9.06 8.79
CA ILE A 70 -2.64 -8.79 10.08
C ILE A 70 -1.64 -8.38 11.17
N ILE A 71 -0.35 -8.70 10.99
CA ILE A 71 0.66 -8.43 12.03
C ILE A 71 0.75 -6.91 12.30
N PRO A 72 0.57 -6.46 13.56
CA PRO A 72 0.69 -5.06 13.92
C PRO A 72 2.17 -4.67 14.03
N PHE A 73 2.82 -4.47 12.89
CA PHE A 73 4.26 -4.11 12.80
C PHE A 73 4.60 -2.79 13.49
N ASP A 74 3.61 -1.93 13.73
CA ASP A 74 3.75 -0.68 14.48
C ASP A 74 4.11 -0.93 15.96
N LEU A 75 3.65 -2.06 16.56
CA LEU A 75 3.99 -2.45 17.93
C LEU A 75 5.43 -2.98 18.03
N VAL A 76 5.89 -3.71 17.01
CA VAL A 76 7.27 -4.23 16.94
C VAL A 76 8.26 -3.06 16.91
N GLY A 77 7.97 -2.02 16.14
CA GLY A 77 8.79 -0.80 16.09
C GLY A 77 8.88 -0.06 17.42
N LEU A 78 7.80 -0.05 18.20
CA LEU A 78 7.77 0.59 19.52
C LEU A 78 8.63 -0.17 20.54
N LEU A 79 8.62 -1.51 20.48
CA LEU A 79 9.42 -2.38 21.36
C LEU A 79 10.92 -2.33 21.04
N SER A 80 11.29 -2.15 19.75
CA SER A 80 12.69 -2.02 19.32
C SER A 80 13.31 -0.64 19.60
N ARG A 81 12.54 0.31 20.16
CA ARG A 81 12.99 1.68 20.44
C ARG A 81 13.98 1.77 21.62
N SER A 82 14.22 0.66 22.33
CA SER A 82 15.10 0.55 23.49
C SER A 82 16.61 0.53 23.16
N GLN A 83 17.01 0.48 21.89
CA GLN A 83 18.42 0.36 21.49
C GLN A 83 18.82 1.50 20.53
N GLU A 84 19.51 2.52 21.03
CA GLU A 84 19.78 3.81 20.37
C GLU A 84 20.47 3.69 18.99
N ALA A 85 21.40 2.73 18.82
CA ALA A 85 22.10 2.52 17.55
C ALA A 85 21.25 1.86 16.45
N PHE A 86 20.11 1.25 16.79
CA PHE A 86 19.23 0.58 15.84
C PHE A 86 18.05 1.47 15.40
N GLN A 87 17.90 2.68 15.96
CA GLN A 87 16.69 3.47 15.79
C GLN A 87 16.43 3.93 14.35
N LEU A 88 17.44 4.41 13.62
CA LEU A 88 17.25 4.84 12.22
C LEU A 88 16.90 3.67 11.30
N LYS A 89 17.57 2.52 11.47
CA LYS A 89 17.27 1.30 10.72
C LYS A 89 15.91 0.71 11.10
N ALA A 90 15.55 0.73 12.38
CA ALA A 90 14.26 0.25 12.89
C ALA A 90 13.10 1.10 12.37
N VAL A 91 13.24 2.44 12.32
CA VAL A 91 12.21 3.31 11.75
C VAL A 91 12.03 3.06 10.24
N LYS A 92 13.12 2.85 9.50
CA LYS A 92 13.06 2.47 8.07
C LYS A 92 12.36 1.12 7.88
N ILE A 93 12.76 0.10 8.65
CA ILE A 93 12.20 -1.25 8.58
C ILE A 93 10.71 -1.25 8.96
N THR A 94 10.31 -0.55 10.01
CA THR A 94 8.89 -0.50 10.43
C THR A 94 8.01 0.17 9.38
N ARG A 95 8.52 1.20 8.69
CA ARG A 95 7.83 1.82 7.54
C ARG A 95 7.68 0.87 6.36
N LEU A 96 8.72 0.11 6.03
CA LEU A 96 8.69 -0.92 4.98
C LEU A 96 7.73 -2.06 5.34
N LEU A 97 7.74 -2.52 6.59
CA LEU A 97 6.80 -3.54 7.07
C LEU A 97 5.35 -3.03 7.02
N ARG A 98 5.12 -1.73 7.24
CA ARG A 98 3.79 -1.13 7.04
C ARG A 98 3.35 -1.16 5.57
N LEU A 99 4.25 -1.28 4.59
CA LEU A 99 3.89 -1.56 3.19
C LEU A 99 3.40 -3.00 2.98
N LEU A 100 3.78 -3.96 3.82
CA LEU A 100 3.19 -5.31 3.76
C LEU A 100 1.70 -5.30 4.07
N LYS A 101 1.19 -4.28 4.81
CA LYS A 101 -0.25 -4.05 4.93
C LYS A 101 -0.91 -3.81 3.56
N LEU A 102 -0.18 -3.44 2.50
CA LEU A 102 -0.71 -3.33 1.13
C LEU A 102 -0.96 -4.70 0.47
N LEU A 103 -0.42 -5.80 1.01
CA LEU A 103 -0.75 -7.15 0.53
C LEU A 103 -2.25 -7.43 0.62
N ARG A 104 -2.98 -6.77 1.52
CA ARG A 104 -4.45 -6.83 1.57
C ARG A 104 -5.13 -6.30 0.30
N VAL A 105 -4.46 -5.46 -0.50
CA VAL A 105 -4.96 -5.04 -1.82
C VAL A 105 -5.01 -6.22 -2.81
N LEU A 106 -4.18 -7.25 -2.61
CA LEU A 106 -4.28 -8.49 -3.39
C LEU A 106 -5.58 -9.25 -3.08
N LYS A 107 -6.19 -9.06 -1.90
CA LYS A 107 -7.54 -9.56 -1.60
C LYS A 107 -8.60 -8.84 -2.43
N LEU A 108 -8.46 -7.52 -2.63
CA LEU A 108 -9.36 -6.75 -3.49
C LEU A 108 -9.36 -7.30 -4.92
N HIS A 109 -8.21 -7.73 -5.47
CA HIS A 109 -8.17 -8.38 -6.79
C HIS A 109 -9.05 -9.65 -6.86
N ARG A 110 -9.11 -10.44 -5.78
CA ARG A 110 -10.01 -11.61 -5.69
C ARG A 110 -11.48 -11.18 -5.67
N LEU A 111 -11.80 -10.12 -4.93
CA LEU A 111 -13.15 -9.55 -4.91
C LEU A 111 -13.55 -9.01 -6.28
N PHE A 112 -12.64 -8.29 -6.96
CA PHE A 112 -12.85 -7.79 -8.32
C PHE A 112 -13.13 -8.92 -9.31
N ARG A 113 -12.40 -10.05 -9.25
CA ARG A 113 -12.70 -11.21 -10.11
C ARG A 113 -14.09 -11.81 -9.84
N ARG A 114 -14.55 -11.83 -8.59
CA ARG A 114 -15.92 -12.27 -8.26
C ARG A 114 -16.98 -11.27 -8.73
N PHE A 115 -16.70 -9.97 -8.63
CA PHE A 115 -17.60 -8.91 -9.10
C PHE A 115 -17.66 -8.83 -10.63
N GLU A 116 -16.56 -9.11 -11.34
CA GLU A 116 -16.47 -9.15 -12.80
C GLU A 116 -17.45 -10.17 -13.41
N VAL A 117 -17.78 -11.24 -12.68
CA VAL A 117 -18.78 -12.25 -13.09
C VAL A 117 -20.22 -11.77 -12.89
N ARG A 118 -20.47 -10.81 -11.99
CA ARG A 118 -21.82 -10.37 -11.61
C ARG A 118 -22.29 -9.11 -12.32
N MET A 119 -21.38 -8.27 -12.81
CA MET A 119 -21.71 -6.97 -13.39
C MET A 119 -22.01 -7.11 -14.89
N SER A 120 -23.29 -6.95 -15.27
CA SER A 120 -23.77 -6.91 -16.65
C SER A 120 -23.44 -5.58 -17.36
N ILE A 121 -22.20 -5.12 -17.27
CA ILE A 121 -21.71 -3.92 -17.97
C ILE A 121 -21.03 -4.34 -19.27
N THR A 122 -21.16 -3.54 -20.34
CA THR A 122 -20.47 -3.76 -21.62
C THR A 122 -18.97 -3.99 -21.39
N TYR A 123 -18.43 -5.10 -21.89
CA TYR A 123 -17.04 -5.52 -21.66
C TYR A 123 -16.00 -4.44 -21.98
N GLY A 124 -16.25 -3.60 -22.99
CA GLY A 124 -15.38 -2.49 -23.38
C GLY A 124 -15.27 -1.39 -22.34
N THR A 125 -16.39 -0.94 -21.75
CA THR A 125 -16.37 0.12 -20.72
C THR A 125 -15.78 -0.39 -19.41
N PHE A 126 -16.05 -1.64 -19.05
CA PHE A 126 -15.42 -2.28 -17.89
C PHE A 126 -13.90 -2.37 -18.02
N SER A 127 -13.40 -2.77 -19.20
CA SER A 127 -11.96 -2.87 -19.47
C SER A 127 -11.26 -1.52 -19.42
N LEU A 128 -11.89 -0.46 -19.97
CA LEU A 128 -11.37 0.91 -19.89
C LEU A 128 -11.33 1.44 -18.46
N LEU A 129 -12.42 1.24 -17.69
CA LEU A 129 -12.47 1.65 -16.29
C LEU A 129 -11.42 0.91 -15.46
N LYS A 130 -11.27 -0.40 -15.65
CA LYS A 130 -10.26 -1.23 -15.00
C LYS A 130 -8.84 -0.73 -15.31
N PHE A 131 -8.56 -0.44 -16.57
CA PHE A 131 -7.27 0.13 -16.98
C PHE A 131 -7.01 1.47 -16.29
N PHE A 132 -7.98 2.38 -16.28
CA PHE A 132 -7.85 3.69 -15.63
C PHE A 132 -7.65 3.57 -14.12
N CYS A 133 -8.41 2.72 -13.44
CA CYS A 133 -8.24 2.48 -12.00
C CYS A 133 -6.87 1.88 -11.66
N ILE A 134 -6.36 0.94 -12.48
CA ILE A 134 -5.02 0.36 -12.30
C ILE A 134 -3.95 1.42 -12.52
N LEU A 135 -4.09 2.26 -13.57
CA LEU A 135 -3.16 3.35 -13.85
C LEU A 135 -3.09 4.33 -12.67
N LEU A 136 -4.24 4.75 -12.13
CA LEU A 136 -4.30 5.61 -10.93
C LEU A 136 -3.68 4.95 -9.69
N LEU A 137 -3.86 3.64 -9.52
CA LEU A 137 -3.28 2.92 -8.39
C LEU A 137 -1.75 2.88 -8.51
N ILE A 138 -1.23 2.64 -9.72
CA ILE A 138 0.20 2.62 -10.02
C ILE A 138 0.82 4.01 -9.81
N THR A 139 0.18 5.07 -10.34
CA THR A 139 0.66 6.45 -10.15
C THR A 139 0.70 6.82 -8.67
N HIS A 140 -0.35 6.46 -7.93
CA HIS A 140 -0.40 6.65 -6.48
C HIS A 140 0.72 5.90 -5.76
N TRP A 141 0.93 4.61 -6.07
CA TRP A 141 1.98 3.81 -5.44
C TRP A 141 3.37 4.38 -5.73
N LEU A 142 3.66 4.72 -6.98
CA LEU A 142 4.92 5.32 -7.37
C LEU A 142 5.13 6.68 -6.69
N ALA A 143 4.09 7.53 -6.58
CA ALA A 143 4.19 8.81 -5.89
C ALA A 143 4.56 8.62 -4.41
N ASN A 144 3.97 7.63 -3.74
CA ASN A 144 4.29 7.31 -2.35
C ASN A 144 5.69 6.69 -2.20
N LEU A 145 6.14 5.89 -3.17
CA LEU A 145 7.49 5.35 -3.21
C LEU A 145 8.53 6.45 -3.43
N TRP A 146 8.24 7.42 -4.30
CA TRP A 146 9.04 8.61 -4.52
C TRP A 146 9.15 9.45 -3.25
N ALA A 147 8.05 9.69 -2.55
CA ALA A 147 8.07 10.36 -1.24
C ALA A 147 8.91 9.61 -0.19
N MET A 148 8.91 8.27 -0.21
CA MET A 148 9.71 7.47 0.72
C MET A 148 11.22 7.62 0.50
N THR A 149 11.69 8.00 -0.69
CA THR A 149 13.12 8.22 -0.93
C THR A 149 13.71 9.25 0.04
N LEU A 150 12.93 10.25 0.45
CA LEU A 150 13.34 11.28 1.42
C LEU A 150 13.63 10.73 2.83
N VAL A 151 13.04 9.58 3.15
CA VAL A 151 13.20 8.91 4.46
C VAL A 151 14.29 7.84 4.38
N LEU A 152 14.46 7.22 3.21
CA LEU A 152 15.41 6.13 2.99
C LEU A 152 16.83 6.65 2.76
N VAL A 153 16.97 7.73 1.99
CA VAL A 153 18.25 8.40 1.72
C VAL A 153 18.57 9.27 2.92
N GLU A 154 19.66 8.95 3.62
CA GLU A 154 20.14 9.76 4.74
C GLU A 154 20.57 11.13 4.22
N ASP A 155 20.36 12.15 5.05
CA ASP A 155 20.88 13.50 4.81
C ASP A 155 22.40 13.49 5.05
N SER A 156 23.13 12.75 4.21
CA SER A 156 24.58 12.80 4.18
C SER A 156 24.96 14.11 3.50
N GLU A 157 25.71 14.96 4.20
CA GLU A 157 26.13 16.27 3.71
C GLU A 157 26.75 16.14 2.31
N GLY A 158 26.06 16.69 1.30
CA GLY A 158 26.60 16.85 -0.05
C GLY A 158 25.87 16.12 -1.19
N ILE A 159 24.89 15.24 -0.93
CA ILE A 159 24.11 14.61 -2.01
C ILE A 159 22.83 15.42 -2.26
N PRO A 160 22.71 16.13 -3.39
CA PRO A 160 21.51 16.92 -3.68
C PRO A 160 20.31 15.99 -3.92
N ARG A 161 19.22 16.21 -3.20
CA ARG A 161 17.97 15.45 -3.38
C ARG A 161 17.09 16.16 -4.42
N TRP A 162 16.20 15.40 -5.04
CA TRP A 162 15.20 15.93 -5.97
C TRP A 162 14.30 17.02 -5.36
N ILE A 163 14.13 17.01 -4.04
CA ILE A 163 13.31 18.01 -3.32
C ILE A 163 14.05 19.32 -3.05
N ASP A 164 15.39 19.35 -3.15
CA ASP A 164 16.16 20.54 -2.81
C ASP A 164 16.01 21.63 -3.89
N ASP A 165 15.62 21.26 -5.12
CA ASP A 165 15.21 22.22 -6.16
C ASP A 165 13.89 22.93 -5.82
N PHE A 166 12.98 22.24 -5.11
CA PHE A 166 11.75 22.85 -4.60
C PHE A 166 12.02 23.81 -3.45
N GLU A 167 13.07 23.59 -2.67
CA GLU A 167 13.44 24.50 -1.58
C GLU A 167 13.92 25.87 -2.11
N VAL A 168 14.48 25.89 -3.32
CA VAL A 168 14.84 27.13 -4.04
C VAL A 168 13.60 27.85 -4.57
N LEU A 169 12.62 27.10 -5.11
CA LEU A 169 11.36 27.63 -5.65
C LEU A 169 10.40 28.12 -4.54
N ASP A 170 10.38 27.45 -3.39
CA ASP A 170 9.52 27.77 -2.23
C ASP A 170 10.11 28.85 -1.30
N ARG A 171 11.21 29.52 -1.68
CA ARG A 171 11.94 30.46 -0.80
C ARG A 171 11.05 31.57 -0.19
N ASN A 172 9.98 31.97 -0.88
CA ASN A 172 9.05 33.03 -0.46
C ASN A 172 7.66 32.51 -0.04
N VAL A 173 7.49 31.20 0.16
CA VAL A 173 6.19 30.60 0.50
C VAL A 173 6.14 30.27 2.00
N ALA A 174 5.10 30.73 2.70
CA ALA A 174 4.94 30.57 4.15
C ALA A 174 4.85 29.10 4.63
N VAL A 175 4.49 28.17 3.75
CA VAL A 175 4.45 26.73 4.03
C VAL A 175 5.26 26.02 2.94
N LYS A 176 6.46 25.55 3.30
CA LYS A 176 7.33 24.83 2.37
C LYS A 176 6.73 23.49 1.97
N THR A 177 7.10 22.98 0.79
CA THR A 177 6.63 21.68 0.30
C THR A 177 7.06 20.51 1.20
N LYS A 178 8.22 20.59 1.88
CA LYS A 178 8.66 19.60 2.89
C LYS A 178 7.73 19.54 4.12
N ASP A 179 7.12 20.67 4.49
CA ASP A 179 6.38 20.80 5.76
C ASP A 179 4.90 20.42 5.64
N SER A 180 4.36 20.37 4.41
CA SER A 180 2.97 20.01 4.16
C SER A 180 2.85 18.64 3.46
N PRO A 181 2.21 17.64 4.10
CA PRO A 181 2.06 16.31 3.52
C PRO A 181 1.25 16.31 2.22
N LEU A 182 0.29 17.24 2.10
CA LEU A 182 -0.51 17.40 0.88
C LEU A 182 0.30 17.99 -0.27
N LYS A 183 1.11 19.03 -0.01
CA LYS A 183 1.98 19.60 -1.05
C LYS A 183 3.02 18.59 -1.50
N LEU A 184 3.65 17.90 -0.56
CA LEU A 184 4.60 16.83 -0.85
C LEU A 184 3.96 15.72 -1.71
N TYR A 185 2.72 15.34 -1.40
CA TYR A 185 1.98 14.34 -2.17
C TYR A 185 1.72 14.80 -3.60
N LEU A 186 1.22 16.02 -3.77
CA LEU A 186 0.93 16.60 -5.09
C LEU A 186 2.19 16.69 -5.94
N THR A 187 3.33 17.08 -5.35
CA THR A 187 4.61 17.14 -6.05
C THR A 187 5.10 15.76 -6.48
N CYS A 188 5.00 14.75 -5.61
CA CYS A 188 5.36 13.37 -5.97
C CYS A 188 4.43 12.79 -7.04
N LEU A 189 3.14 13.13 -6.97
CA LEU A 189 2.15 12.70 -7.96
C LEU A 189 2.42 13.35 -9.32
N TYR A 190 2.74 14.64 -9.34
CA TYR A 190 3.15 15.36 -10.54
C TYR A 190 4.37 14.70 -11.19
N PHE A 191 5.44 14.47 -10.42
CA PHE A 191 6.65 13.83 -10.94
C PHE A 191 6.37 12.45 -11.54
N THR A 192 5.59 11.62 -10.84
CA THR A 192 5.29 10.26 -11.29
C THR A 192 4.30 10.20 -12.44
N SER A 193 3.33 11.13 -12.52
CA SER A 193 2.44 11.21 -13.67
C SER A 193 3.21 11.56 -14.94
N TYR A 194 4.11 12.56 -14.90
CA TYR A 194 4.94 12.95 -16.05
C TYR A 194 5.86 11.82 -16.52
N THR A 195 6.37 11.03 -15.58
CA THR A 195 7.17 9.84 -15.85
C THR A 195 6.38 8.77 -16.60
N ILE A 196 5.19 8.44 -16.07
CA ILE A 196 4.35 7.35 -16.60
C ILE A 196 3.76 7.72 -17.96
N THR A 197 3.42 8.99 -18.16
CA THR A 197 2.90 9.48 -19.44
C THR A 197 4.01 9.77 -20.46
N SER A 198 5.28 9.54 -20.10
CA SER A 198 6.45 9.81 -20.95
C SER A 198 6.49 11.24 -21.53
N VAL A 199 5.86 12.20 -20.84
CA VAL A 199 5.86 13.62 -21.25
C VAL A 199 7.24 14.23 -21.10
N GLY A 200 8.05 13.67 -20.18
CA GLY A 200 9.42 14.09 -19.93
C GLY A 200 9.53 15.13 -18.82
N TYR A 201 10.68 15.11 -18.15
CA TYR A 201 11.00 16.00 -17.04
C TYR A 201 11.44 17.37 -17.58
N GLY A 202 10.47 18.25 -17.85
CA GLY A 202 10.77 19.62 -18.30
C GLY A 202 11.39 20.49 -17.20
N ASP A 203 10.98 20.27 -15.94
CA ASP A 203 11.34 21.14 -14.82
C ASP A 203 11.99 20.40 -13.61
N ILE A 204 11.79 19.08 -13.46
CA ILE A 204 12.15 18.32 -12.25
C ILE A 204 12.66 16.93 -12.63
N GLY A 205 13.91 16.59 -12.30
CA GLY A 205 14.52 15.28 -12.59
C GLY A 205 15.24 14.65 -11.40
N PRO A 206 15.51 13.32 -11.44
CA PRO A 206 16.40 12.68 -10.46
C PRO A 206 17.81 13.28 -10.55
N LYS A 207 18.44 13.51 -9.39
CA LYS A 207 19.83 13.95 -9.26
C LYS A 207 20.73 12.80 -8.83
#